data_AF-A0A5C4THA7-F1
#
_entry.id   AF-A0A5C4THA7-F1
#
_cell.length_a   1.000
_cell.length_b   1.000
_cell.length_c   1.000
_cell.angle_alpha   90.00
_cell.angle_beta   90.00
_cell.angle_gamma   90.00
#
_symmetry.space_group_name_H-M   'P 1'
#
loop_
_entity.id
_entity.type
_entity.pdbx_description
1 polymer ?
#
loop_
_entity_poly.entity_id
_entity_poly.type
_entity_poly.pdbx_seq_one_letter_code
_entity_poly.pdbx_strand_id
1 'polypeptide(L)'
;MVQQLVSPIKDSNVLTSIQETLLDGFRSGRRNYTIFQLGKATLLRVSDVMQLKKIDVFNADGTIKQNTLNGLIGDVKTSADILQ
;
A
#
# COMPACT_ATOMS: atom_id res chain seq x y z
N MET A 1 -15.18 -2.51 -24.84
CA MET A 1 -14.74 -1.99 -23.51
C MET A 1 -13.64 -0.97 -23.78
N VAL A 2 -13.72 0.24 -23.24
CA VAL A 2 -12.64 1.22 -23.37
C VAL A 2 -11.52 0.80 -22.42
N GLN A 3 -10.33 0.55 -22.95
CA GLN A 3 -9.18 0.17 -22.11
C GLN A 3 -8.62 1.45 -21.51
N GLN A 4 -8.78 1.63 -20.20
CA GLN A 4 -8.22 2.79 -19.51
C GLN A 4 -6.71 2.62 -19.38
N LEU A 5 -5.95 3.46 -20.08
CA LEU A 5 -4.50 3.51 -19.92
C LEU A 5 -4.17 4.14 -18.57
N VAL A 6 -3.61 3.34 -17.66
CA VAL A 6 -3.13 3.81 -16.35
C VAL A 6 -1.62 3.90 -16.36
N SER A 7 -1.09 5.03 -15.89
CA SER A 7 0.34 5.29 -15.78
C SER A 7 0.78 5.29 -14.32
N PRO A 8 2.04 4.95 -14.01
CA PRO A 8 2.59 5.11 -12.67
C PRO A 8 2.49 6.56 -12.18
N ILE A 9 2.33 6.73 -10.86
CA ILE A 9 2.41 8.05 -10.21
C ILE A 9 3.88 8.46 -10.16
N LYS A 10 4.23 9.54 -10.85
CA LYS A 10 5.62 10.03 -10.93
C LYS A 10 5.87 11.31 -10.12
N ASP A 11 4.81 12.08 -9.84
CA ASP A 11 4.90 13.35 -9.13
C ASP A 11 4.69 13.15 -7.63
N SER A 12 5.69 13.53 -6.85
CA SER A 12 5.67 13.47 -5.38
C SER A 12 4.58 14.36 -4.76
N ASN A 13 4.27 15.51 -5.33
CA ASN A 13 3.22 16.39 -4.83
C ASN A 13 1.83 15.76 -5.02
N VAL A 14 1.63 15.10 -6.16
CA VAL A 14 0.42 14.32 -6.45
C VAL A 14 0.31 13.14 -5.48
N LEU A 15 1.42 12.43 -5.24
CA LEU A 15 1.46 11.33 -4.29
C LEU A 15 1.11 11.78 -2.86
N THR A 16 1.63 12.92 -2.42
CA THR A 16 1.31 13.51 -1.11
C THR A 16 -0.16 13.91 -1.02
N SER A 17 -0.68 14.60 -2.04
CA SER A 17 -2.09 15.02 -2.08
C SER A 17 -3.05 13.83 -2.01
N ILE A 18 -2.71 12.71 -2.69
CA ILE A 18 -3.48 11.46 -2.61
C ILE A 18 -3.44 10.89 -1.20
N GLN A 19 -2.26 10.85 -0.56
CA GLN A 19 -2.13 10.33 0.80
C GLN A 19 -2.97 11.14 1.81
N GLU A 20 -2.92 12.46 1.74
CA GLU A 20 -3.70 13.37 2.58
C GLU A 20 -5.20 13.20 2.34
N THR A 21 -5.62 13.15 1.07
CA THR A 21 -7.02 12.93 0.69
C THR A 21 -7.52 11.58 1.20
N LEU A 22 -6.72 10.53 1.10
CA LEU A 22 -7.07 9.21 1.63
C LEU A 22 -7.12 9.20 3.14
N LEU A 23 -6.24 9.91 3.83
CA LEU A 23 -6.19 9.93 5.28
C LEU A 23 -7.39 10.69 5.88
N ASP A 24 -7.71 11.86 5.34
CA ASP A 24 -8.64 12.82 5.94
C ASP A 24 -9.98 12.96 5.19
N GLY A 25 -10.07 12.49 3.94
CA GLY A 25 -11.16 12.84 3.01
C GLY A 25 -12.35 11.87 2.90
N PHE A 26 -12.53 10.87 3.77
CA PHE A 26 -13.67 9.93 3.60
C PHE A 26 -14.08 9.18 4.88
N ARG A 27 -15.35 8.70 4.96
CA ARG A 27 -15.84 7.80 6.03
C ARG A 27 -15.04 6.48 6.12
N SER A 28 -14.39 6.10 5.02
CA SER A 28 -13.48 4.94 4.91
C SER A 28 -12.02 5.34 4.67
N GLY A 29 -11.66 6.60 4.91
CA GLY A 29 -10.37 7.19 4.55
C GLY A 29 -9.19 6.38 5.08
N ARG A 30 -9.13 6.19 6.40
CA ARG A 30 -8.07 5.40 7.05
C ARG A 30 -7.93 3.98 6.47
N ARG A 31 -9.03 3.31 6.14
CA ARG A 31 -8.99 1.97 5.51
C ARG A 31 -8.32 2.04 4.14
N ASN A 32 -8.72 2.98 3.30
CA ASN A 32 -8.18 3.14 1.96
C ASN A 32 -6.73 3.62 1.99
N TYR A 33 -6.38 4.49 2.94
CA TYR A 33 -5.02 4.90 3.23
C TYR A 33 -4.15 3.70 3.61
N THR A 34 -4.61 2.85 4.53
CA THR A 34 -3.88 1.62 4.90
C THR A 34 -3.70 0.68 3.70
N ILE A 35 -4.73 0.48 2.87
CA ILE A 35 -4.63 -0.34 1.65
C ILE A 35 -3.59 0.24 0.68
N PHE A 36 -3.60 1.57 0.49
CA PHE A 36 -2.66 2.25 -0.40
C PHE A 36 -1.22 2.14 0.09
N GLN A 37 -0.99 2.41 1.37
CA GLN A 37 0.34 2.34 1.98
C GLN A 37 0.87 0.91 2.00
N LEU A 38 0.00 -0.07 2.29
CA LEU A 38 0.38 -1.48 2.21
C LEU A 38 0.71 -1.87 0.77
N GLY A 39 -0.10 -1.51 -0.23
CA GLY A 39 0.23 -1.76 -1.64
C GLY A 39 1.59 -1.16 -2.04
N LYS A 40 1.89 0.05 -1.57
CA LYS A 40 3.17 0.74 -1.84
C LYS A 40 4.37 0.04 -1.19
N ALA A 41 4.26 -0.36 0.07
CA ALA A 41 5.36 -0.99 0.81
C ALA A 41 5.66 -2.43 0.32
N THR A 42 4.66 -3.07 -0.29
CA THR A 42 4.68 -4.52 -0.58
C THR A 42 4.68 -4.84 -2.06
N LEU A 43 4.45 -3.82 -2.89
CA LEU A 43 4.26 -3.92 -4.33
C LEU A 43 3.14 -4.90 -4.74
N LEU A 44 2.22 -5.21 -3.81
CA LEU A 44 1.06 -6.05 -4.07
C LEU A 44 -0.01 -5.27 -4.81
N ARG A 45 -0.79 -5.99 -5.62
CA ARG A 45 -1.99 -5.42 -6.23
C ARG A 45 -3.04 -5.18 -5.15
N VAL A 46 -3.90 -4.19 -5.37
CA VAL A 46 -5.00 -3.87 -4.46
C VAL A 46 -5.89 -5.10 -4.21
N SER A 47 -6.11 -5.93 -5.24
CA SER A 47 -6.85 -7.19 -5.11
C SER A 47 -6.26 -8.13 -4.08
N ASP A 48 -4.94 -8.19 -4.00
CA ASP A 48 -4.21 -9.14 -3.17
C ASP A 48 -4.19 -8.65 -1.72
N VAL A 49 -3.99 -7.34 -1.55
CA VAL A 49 -4.15 -6.65 -0.25
C VAL A 49 -5.55 -6.86 0.32
N MET A 50 -6.59 -6.76 -0.51
CA MET A 50 -7.98 -6.92 -0.09
C MET A 50 -8.34 -8.36 0.30
N GLN A 51 -7.57 -9.35 -0.15
CA GLN A 51 -7.76 -10.77 0.18
C GLN A 51 -7.00 -11.20 1.43
N LEU A 52 -6.14 -10.36 2.00
CA LEU A 52 -5.38 -10.66 3.21
C LEU A 52 -6.30 -10.92 4.40
N LYS A 53 -6.03 -12.01 5.12
CA LYS A 53 -6.71 -12.38 6.36
C LYS A 53 -5.82 -12.05 7.56
N LYS A 54 -6.46 -11.92 8.72
CA LYS A 54 -5.76 -11.69 9.99
C LYS A 54 -4.69 -12.76 10.26
N ILE A 55 -4.98 -14.02 9.92
CA ILE A 55 -4.06 -15.16 10.10
C ILE A 55 -2.82 -15.07 9.21
N ASP A 56 -2.83 -14.24 8.16
CA ASP A 56 -1.69 -14.06 7.25
C ASP A 56 -0.68 -13.06 7.84
N VAL A 57 -1.14 -12.18 8.73
CA VAL A 57 -0.36 -11.08 9.33
C VAL A 57 0.01 -11.36 10.78
N PHE A 58 -0.92 -11.94 11.55
CA PHE A 58 -0.78 -12.13 12.98
C PHE A 58 -0.57 -13.60 13.33
N ASN A 59 0.25 -13.84 14.35
CA ASN A 59 0.33 -15.09 15.08
C ASN A 59 -0.90 -15.27 15.99
N ALA A 60 -1.09 -16.49 16.51
CA ALA A 60 -2.20 -16.81 17.40
C ALA A 60 -2.18 -16.01 18.71
N ASP A 61 -1.00 -15.59 19.17
CA ASP A 61 -0.78 -14.75 20.35
C ASP A 61 -1.01 -13.24 20.09
N GLY A 62 -1.36 -12.86 18.85
CA GLY A 62 -1.58 -11.47 18.45
C GLY A 62 -0.33 -10.70 18.06
N THR A 63 0.86 -11.33 18.07
CA THR A 63 2.10 -10.72 17.55
C THR A 63 2.10 -10.73 16.01
N ILE A 64 2.91 -9.86 15.39
CA ILE A 64 3.04 -9.80 13.93
C ILE A 64 4.08 -10.83 13.47
N LYS A 65 3.79 -11.56 12.39
CA LYS A 65 4.72 -12.49 11.76
C LYS A 65 5.92 -11.72 11.18
N GLN A 66 7.14 -12.03 11.63
CA GLN A 66 8.38 -11.35 11.21
C GLN A 66 8.61 -11.40 9.69
N ASN A 67 8.29 -12.52 9.07
CA ASN A 67 8.41 -12.79 7.64
C ASN A 67 7.22 -12.26 6.83
N THR A 68 6.10 -11.95 7.48
CA THR A 68 5.10 -11.09 6.85
C THR A 68 5.75 -9.72 6.68
N LEU A 69 6.37 -9.09 7.69
CA LEU A 69 6.97 -7.76 7.52
C LEU A 69 8.31 -7.68 6.73
N ASN A 70 9.19 -8.68 6.80
CA ASN A 70 10.51 -8.60 6.14
C ASN A 70 10.45 -8.66 4.60
N GLY A 71 9.36 -9.18 4.02
CA GLY A 71 9.04 -9.01 2.60
C GLY A 71 8.22 -7.74 2.28
N LEU A 72 7.75 -7.02 3.31
CA LEU A 72 6.92 -5.80 3.21
C LEU A 72 7.69 -4.51 3.58
N ILE A 73 8.88 -4.65 4.18
CA ILE A 73 9.83 -3.56 4.52
C ILE A 73 11.27 -4.01 4.16
N GLY A 74 11.42 -4.92 3.19
CA GLY A 74 12.72 -5.40 2.71
C GLY A 74 13.31 -4.55 1.59
N ASP A 75 12.44 -3.85 0.85
CA ASP A 75 12.83 -2.87 -0.15
C ASP A 75 12.05 -1.59 0.12
N VAL A 76 12.53 -0.78 1.07
CA VAL A 76 12.39 0.67 0.89
C VAL A 76 13.26 0.99 -0.32
N LYS A 77 12.73 0.75 -1.52
CA LYS A 77 13.09 1.55 -2.68
C LYS A 77 12.69 2.96 -2.31
N THR A 78 13.65 3.65 -1.70
CA THR A 78 13.60 5.07 -1.41
C THR A 78 13.05 5.72 -2.67
N SER A 79 12.19 6.73 -2.58
CA SER A 79 11.50 7.35 -3.72
C SER A 79 12.41 7.69 -4.93
N ALA A 80 13.73 7.72 -4.73
CA ALA A 80 14.77 7.75 -5.76
C ALA A 80 14.77 6.54 -6.74
N ASP A 81 14.44 5.32 -6.32
CA ASP A 81 14.52 4.10 -7.16
C ASP A 81 13.27 3.86 -8.02
N ILE A 82 12.22 4.66 -7.79
CA ILE A 82 10.97 4.66 -8.59
C ILE A 82 11.02 5.79 -9.65
N LEU A 83 12.06 6.62 -9.63
CA LEU A 83 12.24 7.80 -10.49
C LEU A 83 13.32 7.64 -11.58
N GLN A 84 13.77 6.41 -11.89
CA GLN A 84 14.53 6.11 -13.11
C GLN A 84 13.64 5.47 -14.16
#